data_AF-A0A366EIZ9-F1
#
_entry.id   AF-A0A366EIZ9-F1
#
_cell.length_a   1.000
_cell.length_b   1.000
_cell.length_c   1.000
_cell.angle_alpha   90.00
_cell.angle_beta   90.00
_cell.angle_gamma   90.00
#
_symmetry.space_group_name_H-M   'P 1'
#
loop_
_entity.id
_entity.type
_entity.pdbx_description
1 polymer ?
#
loop_
_entity_poly.entity_id
_entity_poly.type
_entity_poly.pdbx_seq_one_letter_code
_entity_poly.pdbx_strand_id
1 'polypeptide(L)' 'MGRTMQYRVQFLDRSDKVVRELQADARSAGFPLLTAPPAHVAQVRVIYPSGYVSTVRLPGA' A
#
# COMPACT_ATOMS: atom_id res chain seq x y z
N MET A 1 20.28 -4.90 16.85
CA MET A 1 19.61 -5.63 15.74
C MET A 1 18.29 -4.94 15.43
N GLY A 2 18.28 -4.00 14.48
CA GLY A 2 17.06 -3.27 14.12
C GLY A 2 16.17 -4.16 13.27
N ARG A 3 15.07 -4.67 13.82
CA ARG A 3 13.98 -5.25 13.01
C ARG A 3 13.41 -4.09 12.20
N THR A 4 13.82 -3.98 10.95
CA THR A 4 13.25 -2.99 10.03
C THR A 4 11.74 -3.18 10.05
N MET A 5 10.98 -2.18 10.53
CA MET A 5 9.52 -2.26 10.54
C MET A 5 9.03 -2.40 9.10
N GLN A 6 8.43 -3.55 8.78
CA GLN A 6 7.87 -3.84 7.47
C GLN A 6 6.36 -3.64 7.54
N TYR A 7 5.83 -2.71 6.74
CA TYR A 7 4.39 -2.63 6.49
C TYR A 7 4.08 -3.26 5.14
N ARG A 8 2.84 -3.74 5.01
CA ARG A 8 2.33 -4.39 3.82
C ARG A 8 1.42 -3.43 3.08
N VAL A 9 1.76 -3.09 1.85
CA VAL A 9 0.97 -2.22 0.98
C VAL A 9 0.24 -3.09 -0.04
N GLN A 10 -1.09 -3.00 -0.04
CA GLN A 10 -1.97 -3.65 -1.00
C GLN A 10 -2.58 -2.59 -1.90
N PHE A 11 -2.49 -2.81 -3.21
CA PHE A 11 -3.21 -2.05 -4.22
C PHE A 11 -4.47 -2.85 -4.54
N LEU A 12 -5.62 -2.20 -4.44
CA LEU A 12 -6.92 -2.80 -4.66
C LEU A 12 -7.61 -2.14 -5.86
N ASP A 13 -8.35 -2.94 -6.62
CA ASP A 13 -9.26 -2.45 -7.64
C ASP A 13 -10.57 -1.91 -7.03
N ARG A 14 -11.50 -1.49 -7.90
CA ARG A 14 -12.85 -1.01 -7.49
C ARG A 14 -13.71 -2.07 -6.81
N SER A 15 -13.36 -3.36 -6.92
CA SER A 15 -14.06 -4.48 -6.30
C SER A 15 -13.39 -4.94 -4.99
N ASP A 16 -12.49 -4.12 -4.43
CA ASP A 16 -11.66 -4.46 -3.26
C ASP A 16 -10.81 -5.73 -3.47
N LYS A 17 -10.50 -6.12 -4.71
CA LYS A 17 -9.56 -7.21 -4.99
C LYS A 17 -8.15 -6.69 -4.95
N VAL A 18 -7.27 -7.39 -4.24
CA VAL A 18 -5.84 -7.10 -4.22
C VAL A 18 -5.26 -7.41 -5.60
N VAL A 19 -4.90 -6.37 -6.35
CA VAL A 19 -4.25 -6.51 -7.67
C VAL A 19 -2.73 -6.56 -7.55
N ARG A 20 -2.18 -5.98 -6.48
CA ARG A 20 -0.75 -6.02 -6.20
C ARG A 20 -0.50 -5.88 -4.71
N GLU A 21 0.57 -6.50 -4.24
CA GLU A 21 1.02 -6.40 -2.87
C GLU A 21 2.52 -6.18 -2.82
N LEU A 22 2.97 -5.31 -1.92
CA LEU A 22 4.36 -5.01 -1.65
C LEU A 22 4.62 -5.04 -0.15
N GLN A 23 5.77 -5.58 0.25
CA GLN A 23 6.32 -5.36 1.58
C GLN A 23 7.27 -4.18 1.48
N ALA A 24 7.07 -3.18 2.33
CA ALA A 24 7.89 -1.99 2.32
C ALA A 24 8.33 -1.65 3.75
N ASP A 25 9.56 -1.16 3.87
CA ASP A 25 10.13 -0.79 5.15
C ASP A 25 9.77 0.66 5.53
N ALA A 26 9.85 0.98 6.82
CA ALA A 26 9.64 2.35 7.34
C ALA A 26 10.44 3.42 6.57
N ARG A 27 11.58 3.07 5.94
CA ARG A 27 12.36 3.97 5.08
C ARG A 27 11.71 4.23 3.72
N SER A 28 11.02 3.23 3.18
CA SER A 28 10.24 3.32 1.95
C SER A 28 8.83 3.89 2.18
N ALA A 29 8.48 4.34 3.40
CA ALA A 29 7.13 4.80 3.76
C ALA A 29 6.83 6.12 3.06
N GLY A 30 6.34 6.03 1.82
CA GLY A 30 6.11 7.14 0.91
C GLY A 30 6.62 6.89 -0.51
N PHE A 31 7.59 5.99 -0.69
CA PHE A 31 8.15 5.63 -1.99
C PHE A 31 7.25 4.76 -2.89
N PRO A 32 6.46 3.77 -2.41
CA PRO A 32 5.61 2.98 -3.29
C PRO A 32 4.46 3.78 -3.91
N LEU A 33 4.22 5.01 -3.45
CA LEU A 33 3.28 5.97 -4.03
C LEU A 33 3.91 6.84 -5.15
N LEU A 34 5.24 6.81 -5.34
CA LEU A 34 5.93 7.57 -6.39
C LEU A 34 5.86 6.87 -7.76
N THR A 35 5.55 5.58 -7.79
CA THR A 35 5.21 4.88 -9.03
C THR A 35 3.71 4.96 -9.26
N ALA A 36 3.31 5.44 -10.44
CA ALA A 36 1.91 5.51 -10.82
C ALA A 36 1.21 4.18 -10.52
N PRO A 37 0.10 4.19 -9.78
CA PRO A 37 -0.71 3.01 -9.58
C PRO A 37 -1.10 2.43 -10.95
N PRO A 38 -1.08 1.09 -11.14
CA PRO A 38 -1.68 0.47 -12.32
C PRO A 38 -3.08 1.04 -12.57
N ALA A 39 -3.46 1.25 -13.84
CA ALA A 39 -4.70 1.95 -14.22
C ALA A 39 -6.00 1.38 -13.61
N HIS A 40 -5.96 0.17 -13.07
CA HIS A 40 -7.08 -0.52 -12.43
C HIS A 40 -7.10 -0.39 -10.90
N VAL A 41 -6.11 0.28 -10.28
CA VAL A 41 -6.08 0.49 -8.84
C VAL A 41 -6.98 1.65 -8.47
N ALA A 42 -7.97 1.37 -7.63
CA ALA A 42 -8.86 2.38 -7.04
C ALA A 42 -8.47 2.77 -5.62
N GLN A 43 -7.78 1.89 -4.93
CA GLN A 43 -7.51 2.05 -3.51
C GLN A 43 -6.15 1.48 -3.14
N VAL A 44 -5.49 2.12 -2.19
CA VAL A 44 -4.25 1.64 -1.58
C VAL A 44 -4.52 1.40 -0.11
N ARG A 45 -4.24 0.18 0.37
CA ARG A 45 -4.35 -0.22 1.76
C ARG A 45 -2.96 -0.47 2.32
N VAL A 46 -2.62 0.18 3.41
CA VAL A 46 -1.35 0.02 4.13
C VAL A 46 -1.64 -0.64 5.47
N ILE A 47 -1.05 -1.82 5.68
CA ILE A 47 -1.17 -2.62 6.90
C ILE A 47 0.13 -2.48 7.67
N TYR A 48 0.06 -1.82 8.82
CA TYR A 48 1.21 -1.56 9.68
C TYR A 48 1.51 -2.79 10.54
N PRO A 49 2.77 -2.97 10.99
CA PRO A 49 3.14 -4.05 11.91
C PRO A 49 2.33 -4.04 13.22
N SER A 50 1.83 -2.88 13.63
CA SER A 50 0.96 -2.72 14.80
C SER A 50 -0.45 -3.29 14.60
N GLY A 51 -0.80 -3.74 13.40
CA GLY A 51 -2.15 -4.13 13.02
C GLY A 51 -3.05 -2.96 12.60
N TYR A 52 -2.56 -1.72 12.70
CA TYR A 52 -3.27 -0.56 12.16
C TYR A 52 -3.37 -0.67 10.63
N VAL A 53 -4.53 -0.30 10.07
CA VAL A 53 -4.77 -0.32 8.63
C VAL A 53 -5.17 1.08 8.18
N SER A 54 -4.39 1.65 7.27
CA SER A 54 -4.71 2.91 6.60
C SER A 54 -5.14 2.64 5.17
N THR A 55 -6.18 3.33 4.71
CA THR A 55 -6.71 3.15 3.36
C THR A 55 -6.85 4.49 2.67
N VAL A 56 -6.32 4.60 1.46
CA VAL A 56 -6.35 5.82 0.64
C VAL A 56 -7.02 5.48 -0.68
N ARG A 57 -8.08 6.22 -1.03
CA ARG A 57 -8.70 6.14 -2.36
C ARG A 57 -7.94 7.06 -3.31
N LEU A 58 -7.63 6.55 -4.50
CA LEU A 58 -6.93 7.32 -5.51
C LEU A 58 -7.95 8.13 -6.32
N PRO A 59 -7.79 9.46 -6.44
CA PRO A 59 -8.67 10.27 -7.27
C PRO A 59 -8.44 9.91 -8.74
N GLY A 60 -9.51 9.57 -9.45
CA GLY A 60 -9.47 9.27 -10.89
C GLY A 60 -9.49 7.80 -11.28
N ALA A 61 -9.67 6.89 -10.32
CA ALA A 61 -9.80 5.46 -10.60
C ALA A 61 -11.20 5.02 -10.96
#